data_AF-A0A974YEM9-F1
#
_entry.id   AF-A0A974YEM9-F1
#
_cell.length_a   1.000
_cell.length_b   1.000
_cell.length_c   1.000
_cell.angle_alpha   90.00
_cell.angle_beta   90.00
_cell.angle_gamma   90.00
#
_symmetry.space_group_name_H-M   'P 1'
#
loop_
_entity.id
_entity.type
_entity.pdbx_description
1 polymer ?
#
loop_
_entity_poly.entity_id
_entity_poly.type
_entity_poly.pdbx_seq_one_letter_code
_entity_poly.pdbx_strand_id
1 'polypeptide(L)' 'MQIKDVILTPGHGAFFYDDQAAIRAGVGQDGFIYVGDPVTPGFRSIRVPAACLSIGLVLADDTIAPRAVLQSGQAVHYNS' A
#
# COMPACT_ATOMS: atom_id res chain seq x y z
N MET A 1 22.27 22.78 1.85
CA MET A 1 21.57 21.52 1.54
C MET A 1 20.53 21.81 0.45
N GLN A 2 20.64 21.16 -0.71
CA GLN A 2 19.73 21.30 -1.85
C GLN A 2 19.42 19.91 -2.43
N ILE A 3 18.16 19.68 -2.82
CA ILE A 3 17.71 18.45 -3.51
C ILE A 3 17.88 18.68 -5.01
N LYS A 4 18.53 17.73 -5.71
CA LYS A 4 18.74 17.80 -7.16
C LYS A 4 17.89 16.82 -7.96
N ASP A 5 17.45 15.72 -7.36
CA ASP A 5 16.65 14.69 -8.02
C ASP A 5 15.80 13.87 -7.03
N VAL A 6 14.83 13.13 -7.56
CA VAL A 6 13.93 12.24 -6.80
C VAL A 6 13.82 10.88 -7.49
N ILE A 7 14.08 9.82 -6.74
CA ILE A 7 13.90 8.42 -7.17
C ILE A 7 12.62 7.87 -6.53
N LEU A 8 11.76 7.26 -7.34
CA LEU A 8 10.53 6.61 -6.90
C LEU A 8 10.56 5.13 -7.25
N THR A 9 10.36 4.27 -6.25
CA THR A 9 10.34 2.81 -6.45
C THR A 9 9.11 2.21 -5.76
N PRO A 10 8.26 1.44 -6.47
CA PRO A 10 7.15 0.73 -5.85
C PRO A 10 7.68 -0.38 -4.93
N GLY A 11 6.91 -0.71 -3.89
CA GLY A 11 7.22 -1.80 -2.99
C GLY A 11 5.98 -2.39 -2.35
N HIS A 12 6.17 -3.46 -1.59
CA HIS A 12 5.13 -4.10 -0.81
C HIS A 12 5.23 -3.66 0.66
N GLY A 13 4.08 -3.44 1.29
CA GLY A 13 4.01 -3.33 2.73
C GLY A 13 4.21 -4.71 3.38
N ALA A 14 4.56 -4.72 4.66
CA ALA A 14 4.75 -5.96 5.42
C ALA A 14 3.42 -6.66 5.81
N PHE A 15 2.28 -6.03 5.53
CA PHE A 15 0.94 -6.47 5.95
C PHE A 15 -0.10 -6.20 4.84
N PHE A 16 -1.38 -6.26 5.19
CA PHE A 16 -2.52 -6.10 4.28
C PHE A 16 -3.38 -4.91 4.69
N TYR A 17 -4.05 -4.32 3.71
CA TYR A 17 -5.22 -3.48 3.98
C TYR A 17 -6.42 -4.39 4.11
N ASP A 18 -7.06 -4.33 5.28
CA ASP A 18 -8.24 -5.11 5.58
C ASP A 18 -9.45 -4.17 5.69
N ASP A 19 -10.55 -4.57 5.06
CA ASP A 19 -11.85 -3.92 5.21
C ASP A 19 -12.41 -4.23 6.59
N GLN A 20 -12.04 -3.38 7.54
CA GLN A 20 -12.45 -3.51 8.94
C GLN A 20 -13.97 -3.43 9.10
N ALA A 21 -14.71 -2.76 8.20
CA ALA A 21 -16.16 -2.71 8.28
C ALA A 21 -16.77 -4.07 7.93
N ALA A 22 -16.31 -4.71 6.86
CA ALA A 22 -16.73 -6.06 6.49
C ALA A 22 -16.34 -7.10 7.56
N ILE A 23 -15.11 -7.04 8.08
CA ILE A 23 -14.65 -7.94 9.16
C ILE A 23 -15.52 -7.81 10.41
N ARG A 24 -15.85 -6.59 10.82
CA ARG A 24 -16.73 -6.34 11.98
C ARG A 24 -18.18 -6.76 11.74
N ALA A 25 -18.63 -6.80 10.47
CA ALA A 25 -19.93 -7.33 10.10
C ALA A 25 -20.01 -8.87 10.15
N GLY A 26 -18.90 -9.55 10.46
CA GLY A 26 -18.88 -11.00 10.69
C GLY A 26 -18.74 -11.83 9.40
N VAL A 27 -18.10 -11.28 8.36
CA VAL A 27 -17.74 -12.04 7.16
C VAL A 27 -16.94 -13.30 7.52
N GLY A 28 -17.19 -14.39 6.78
CA GLY A 28 -16.50 -15.65 6.98
C GLY A 28 -15.01 -15.54 6.64
N GLN A 29 -14.20 -16.43 7.22
CA GLN A 29 -12.78 -16.55 6.91
C GLN A 29 -12.50 -17.98 6.44
N ASP A 30 -11.80 -18.11 5.31
CA ASP A 30 -11.28 -19.38 4.80
C ASP A 30 -9.76 -19.31 4.80
N GLY A 31 -9.15 -19.96 5.80
CA GLY A 31 -7.71 -19.90 6.03
C GLY A 31 -7.23 -18.46 6.23
N PHE A 32 -6.48 -17.93 5.26
CA PHE A 32 -5.90 -16.58 5.30
C PHE A 32 -6.76 -15.51 4.59
N ILE A 33 -7.82 -15.93 3.89
CA ILE A 33 -8.68 -15.08 3.07
C ILE A 33 -10.02 -14.86 3.77
N TYR A 34 -10.61 -13.68 3.61
CA TYR A 34 -11.98 -13.42 4.00
C TYR A 34 -12.93 -13.67 2.83
N VAL A 35 -14.06 -14.31 3.11
CA VAL A 35 -15.06 -14.72 2.13
C VAL A 35 -16.23 -13.73 2.16
N GLY A 36 -16.62 -13.26 0.97
CA GLY A 36 -17.69 -12.29 0.77
C GLY A 36 -17.19 -11.01 0.12
N ASP A 37 -18.07 -10.02 0.05
CA ASP A 37 -17.80 -8.75 -0.60
C ASP A 37 -17.30 -7.69 0.40
N PRO A 38 -16.36 -6.81 0.00
CA PRO A 38 -16.00 -5.66 0.79
C PRO A 38 -17.18 -4.68 0.90
N VAL A 39 -17.25 -3.99 2.04
CA VAL A 39 -18.25 -2.97 2.35
C VAL A 39 -17.67 -1.56 2.18
N THR A 40 -16.36 -1.39 2.40
CA THR A 40 -15.68 -0.11 2.31
C THR A 40 -15.39 0.25 0.84
N PRO A 41 -15.84 1.42 0.35
CA PRO A 41 -15.59 1.84 -1.03
C PRO A 41 -14.11 1.84 -1.42
N GLY A 42 -13.82 1.27 -2.60
CA GLY A 42 -12.47 1.19 -3.16
C GLY A 42 -11.65 -0.03 -2.73
N PHE A 43 -12.17 -0.87 -1.82
CA PHE A 43 -11.66 -2.22 -1.64
C PHE A 43 -12.20 -3.13 -2.75
N ARG A 44 -11.30 -3.89 -3.38
CA ARG A 44 -11.64 -4.92 -4.39
C ARG A 44 -11.91 -6.30 -3.79
N SER A 45 -11.48 -6.48 -2.54
CA SER A 45 -11.60 -7.69 -1.73
C SER A 45 -11.47 -7.26 -0.27
N ILE A 46 -12.01 -8.06 0.67
CA ILE A 46 -11.95 -7.73 2.10
C ILE A 46 -10.50 -7.62 2.61
N ARG A 47 -9.56 -8.36 2.01
CA ARG A 47 -8.12 -8.26 2.27
C ARG A 47 -7.37 -7.95 0.99
N VAL A 48 -6.50 -6.93 1.00
CA VAL A 48 -5.70 -6.49 -0.15
C VAL A 48 -4.23 -6.38 0.27
N PRO A 49 -3.25 -6.86 -0.53
CA PRO A 49 -1.83 -6.68 -0.23
C PRO A 49 -1.48 -5.21 -0.05
N ALA A 50 -0.73 -4.86 1.00
CA ALA A 50 -0.30 -3.49 1.17
C ALA A 50 0.77 -3.11 0.14
N ALA A 51 0.71 -1.87 -0.33
CA ALA A 51 1.68 -1.30 -1.25
C ALA A 51 2.37 -0.11 -0.59
N CYS A 52 3.62 0.13 -0.95
CA CYS A 52 4.38 1.28 -0.51
C CYS A 52 5.09 1.93 -1.70
N LEU A 53 5.41 3.21 -1.54
CA LEU A 53 6.26 3.95 -2.44
C LEU A 53 7.51 4.36 -1.68
N SER A 54 8.66 3.90 -2.13
CA SER A 54 9.95 4.41 -1.67
C SER A 54 10.27 5.71 -2.41
N ILE A 55 10.67 6.72 -1.65
CA ILE A 55 11.08 8.03 -2.12
C ILE A 55 12.54 8.23 -1.71
N GLY A 56 13.44 8.32 -2.68
CA GLY A 56 14.83 8.69 -2.47
C GLY A 56 15.06 10.13 -2.91
N LEU A 57 15.48 11.01 -2.00
CA LEU A 57 15.89 12.37 -2.34
C LEU A 57 17.39 12.39 -2.61
N VAL A 58 17.78 12.71 -3.84
CA VAL A 58 19.19 12.86 -4.21
C VAL A 58 19.63 14.27 -3.90
N LEU A 59 20.65 14.40 -3.07
CA LEU A 59 21.18 15.69 -2.65
C LEU A 59 22.31 16.16 -3.56
N ALA A 60 22.64 17.45 -3.49
CA ALA A 60 23.71 18.05 -4.28
C ALA A 60 25.09 17.40 -4.08
N ASP A 61 25.32 16.73 -2.95
CA ASP A 61 26.55 16.00 -2.61
C ASP A 61 26.48 14.49 -2.96
N ASP A 62 25.52 14.09 -3.79
CA ASP A 62 25.27 12.71 -4.22
C ASP A 62 24.76 11.75 -3.11
N THR A 63 24.52 12.24 -1.90
CA THR A 63 23.87 11.45 -0.84
C THR A 63 22.40 11.22 -1.17
N ILE A 64 21.87 10.04 -0.80
CA ILE A 64 20.45 9.71 -0.92
C ILE A 64 19.84 9.67 0.48
N ALA A 65 18.77 10.45 0.69
CA ALA A 65 17.93 10.36 1.87
C ALA A 65 16.67 9.53 1.55
N PRO A 66 16.58 8.26 2.00
CA PRO A 66 15.46 7.38 1.68
C PRO A 66 14.30 7.54 2.67
N ARG A 67 13.07 7.42 2.17
CA ARG A 67 11.86 7.29 2.96
C ARG A 67 10.86 6.37 2.27
N ALA A 68 10.32 5.40 2.99
CA ALA A 68 9.16 4.61 2.54
C ALA A 68 7.86 5.23 3.05
N VAL A 69 6.84 5.26 2.19
CA VAL A 69 5.48 5.71 2.49
C VAL A 69 4.49 4.62 2.12
N LEU A 70 3.65 4.18 3.06
CA LEU A 70 2.54 3.27 2.77
C LEU A 70 1.51 3.99 1.90
N GLN A 71 1.12 3.36 0.80
CA GLN A 71 0.08 3.92 -0.08
C GLN A 71 -1.30 3.64 0.54
N SER A 72 -2.24 4.58 0.45
CA SER A 72 -3.60 4.31 0.93
C SER A 72 -4.22 3.14 0.15
N GLY A 73 -4.97 2.26 0.83
CA GLY A 73 -5.55 1.02 0.28
C GLY A 73 -6.59 1.15 -0.84
N GLN A 74 -6.63 2.28 -1.54
CA GLN A 74 -7.28 2.41 -2.84
C GLN A 74 -6.43 1.66 -3.87
N ALA A 75 -7.08 0.82 -4.68
CA ALA A 75 -6.43 0.01 -5.71
C ALA A 75 -5.38 0.82 -6.49
N VAL A 76 -4.10 0.53 -6.24
CA VAL A 76 -3.03 0.96 -7.14
C VAL A 76 -3.28 0.20 -8.44
N HIS A 77 -3.79 0.90 -9.45
CA HIS A 77 -3.92 0.37 -10.79
C HIS A 77 -2.51 0.05 -11.29
N TYR A 78 -2.11 -1.22 -11.17
CA TYR A 78 -1.02 -1.76 -11.95
C TYR A 78 -1.55 -1.88 -13.38
N ASN A 79 -1.19 -0.93 -14.24
CA ASN A 79 -1.25 -1.18 -15.68
C ASN A 79 -0.15 -2.20 -15.97
N SER A 80 -0.55 -3.46 -16.13
CA SER A 80 0.25 -4.48 -16.82
C SER A 80 0.32 -4.16 -18.30
#